data_AF-A0A851I9X7-F1
#
_entry.id   AF-A0A851I9X7-F1
#
_cell.length_a   1.000
_cell.length_b   1.000
_cell.length_c   1.000
_cell.angle_alpha   90.00
_cell.angle_beta   90.00
_cell.angle_gamma   90.00
#
_symmetry.space_group_name_H-M   'P 1'
#
loop_
_entity.id
_entity.type
_entity.pdbx_description
1 polymer ?
#
loop_
_entity_poly.entity_id
_entity_poly.type
_entity_poly.pdbx_seq_one_letter_code
_entity_poly.pdbx_strand_id
1 'polypeptide(L)'
;MGYAPYITKERFLGLYGGVIPEEDVENALRKASRHIDSLTYNRIVGQGFFHLSEFQRDVIQEVTAELAIFEHENADLIESMLSGYSLNGASVQFGQSWNVFADKGIAMPRSLYALLCQTGLCCRLAR
;
A
#
# COMPACT_ATOMS: atom_id res chain seq x y z
N MET A 1 20.74 -8.24 -3.31
CA MET A 1 20.36 -7.36 -2.18
C MET A 1 18.86 -7.48 -1.99
N GLY A 2 18.39 -7.69 -0.74
CA GLY A 2 16.96 -7.73 -0.44
C GLY A 2 16.32 -6.36 -0.66
N TYR A 3 15.08 -6.34 -1.14
CA TYR A 3 14.30 -5.11 -1.23
C TYR A 3 13.94 -4.63 0.18
N ALA A 4 14.22 -3.36 0.48
CA ALA A 4 13.93 -2.73 1.76
C ALA A 4 12.57 -2.00 1.70
N PRO A 5 11.71 -2.15 2.72
CA PRO A 5 10.45 -1.41 2.79
C PRO A 5 10.68 0.10 2.99
N TYR A 6 9.70 0.92 2.60
CA TYR A 6 9.81 2.39 2.71
C TYR A 6 9.80 2.92 4.15
N ILE A 7 9.19 2.18 5.06
CA ILE A 7 9.28 2.40 6.50
C ILE A 7 10.03 1.23 7.14
N THR A 8 10.98 1.54 8.02
CA THR A 8 11.76 0.55 8.76
C THR A 8 10.90 -0.15 9.80
N LYS A 9 11.20 -1.42 10.12
CA LYS A 9 10.51 -2.17 11.18
C LYS A 9 10.53 -1.41 12.51
N GLU A 10 11.66 -0.80 12.88
CA GLU A 10 11.84 -0.07 14.14
C GLU A 10 10.90 1.13 14.22
N ARG A 11 10.86 1.97 13.17
CA ARG A 11 9.95 3.12 13.09
C ARG A 11 8.49 2.68 13.10
N PHE A 12 8.14 1.60 12.39
CA PHE A 12 6.77 1.08 12.39
C PHE A 12 6.35 0.64 13.79
N LEU A 13 7.16 -0.18 14.47
CA LEU A 13 6.86 -0.65 15.82
C LEU A 13 6.77 0.49 16.84
N GLY A 14 7.57 1.56 16.68
CA GLY A 14 7.49 2.74 17.52
C GLY A 14 6.19 3.55 17.38
N LEU A 15 5.53 3.47 16.23
CA LEU A 15 4.29 4.22 15.93
C LEU A 15 3.02 3.35 16.07
N TYR A 16 3.10 2.07 15.68
CA TYR A 16 1.97 1.16 15.49
C TYR A 16 2.20 -0.22 16.13
N GLY A 17 3.07 -0.32 17.12
CA GLY A 17 3.39 -1.59 17.78
C GLY A 17 2.14 -2.33 18.30
N GLY A 18 2.15 -3.66 18.17
CA GLY A 18 1.06 -4.53 18.63
C GLY A 18 -0.11 -4.71 17.65
N VAL A 19 -0.11 -4.01 16.51
CA VAL A 19 -1.14 -4.17 15.47
C VAL A 19 -0.87 -5.37 14.55
N ILE A 20 0.40 -5.60 14.21
CA ILE A 20 0.87 -6.77 13.45
C ILE A 20 1.86 -7.54 14.34
N PRO A 21 1.81 -8.88 14.40
CA PRO A 21 2.82 -9.70 15.07
C PRO A 21 4.23 -9.33 14.61
N GLU A 22 5.16 -9.17 15.54
CA GLU A 22 6.48 -8.60 15.25
C GLU A 22 7.28 -9.40 14.22
N GLU A 23 7.07 -10.72 14.18
CA GLU A 23 7.62 -11.66 13.21
C GLU A 23 7.12 -11.41 11.78
N ASP A 24 5.90 -10.88 11.63
CA ASP A 24 5.25 -10.65 10.34
C ASP A 24 5.46 -9.23 9.80
N VAL A 25 5.81 -8.28 10.67
CA VAL A 25 5.95 -6.85 10.33
C VAL A 25 6.84 -6.64 9.11
N GLU A 26 8.01 -7.27 9.05
CA GLU A 26 8.94 -7.02 7.95
C GLU A 26 8.38 -7.49 6.60
N ASN A 27 7.69 -8.64 6.59
CA ASN A 27 7.05 -9.17 5.39
C ASN A 27 5.85 -8.31 4.98
N ALA A 28 5.02 -7.88 5.93
CA ALA A 28 3.87 -7.00 5.69
C ALA A 28 4.31 -5.65 5.09
N LEU A 29 5.33 -5.01 5.68
CA LEU A 29 5.88 -3.75 5.17
C LEU A 29 6.51 -3.91 3.79
N ARG A 30 7.21 -5.03 3.54
CA ARG A 30 7.80 -5.34 2.25
C ARG A 30 6.71 -5.48 1.17
N LYS A 31 5.64 -6.19 1.48
CA LYS A 31 4.49 -6.38 0.57
C LYS A 31 3.79 -5.05 0.27
N ALA A 32 3.45 -4.28 1.32
CA ALA A 32 2.82 -2.97 1.15
C ALA A 32 3.68 -1.99 0.32
N SER A 33 5.01 -2.00 0.52
CA SER A 33 5.91 -1.14 -0.26
C SER A 33 5.90 -1.52 -1.76
N ARG A 34 5.85 -2.82 -2.10
CA ARG A 34 5.72 -3.30 -3.48
C ARG A 34 4.38 -2.95 -4.10
N HIS A 35 3.31 -2.93 -3.31
CA HIS A 35 2.01 -2.45 -3.76
C HIS A 35 2.04 -0.95 -4.06
N ILE A 36 2.66 -0.15 -3.20
CA ILE A 36 2.89 1.28 -3.45
C ILE A 36 3.72 1.51 -4.72
N ASP A 37 4.77 0.70 -4.95
CA ASP A 37 5.52 0.74 -6.20
C ASP A 37 4.62 0.53 -7.42
N SER A 38 3.76 -0.48 -7.35
CA SER A 38 2.83 -0.79 -8.43
C SER A 38 1.86 0.36 -8.68
N LEU A 39 1.27 0.93 -7.61
CA LEU A 39 0.33 2.04 -7.69
C LEU A 39 0.97 3.34 -8.19
N THR A 40 2.23 3.58 -7.85
CA THR A 40 3.03 4.74 -8.28
C THR A 40 3.78 4.51 -9.60
N TYR A 41 3.48 3.42 -10.32
CA TYR A 41 4.10 3.07 -11.60
C TYR A 41 5.64 2.96 -11.51
N ASN A 42 6.14 2.47 -10.38
CA ASN A 42 7.56 2.35 -10.02
C ASN A 42 8.33 3.68 -10.07
N ARG A 43 7.66 4.83 -9.99
CA ARG A 43 8.33 6.14 -9.99
C ARG A 43 9.23 6.34 -8.78
N ILE A 44 8.84 5.84 -7.61
CA ILE A 44 9.68 5.93 -6.40
C ILE A 44 10.98 5.15 -6.61
N VAL A 45 10.89 3.95 -7.18
CA VAL A 45 12.07 3.13 -7.54
C VAL A 45 12.96 3.83 -8.56
N GLY A 46 12.35 4.41 -9.61
CA GLY A 46 13.08 5.10 -10.67
C GLY A 46 13.76 6.39 -10.23
N GLN A 47 13.11 7.18 -9.38
CA GLN A 47 13.66 8.43 -8.84
C GLN A 47 14.62 8.19 -7.68
N GLY A 48 14.42 7.11 -6.92
CA GLY A 48 15.10 6.84 -5.66
C GLY A 48 14.39 7.51 -4.50
N PHE A 49 14.01 6.73 -3.48
CA PHE A 49 13.23 7.20 -2.34
C PHE A 49 13.83 8.44 -1.65
N PHE A 50 15.15 8.50 -1.50
CA PHE A 50 15.83 9.63 -0.85
C PHE A 50 15.88 10.91 -1.69
N HIS A 51 15.61 10.84 -2.99
CA HIS A 51 15.52 12.01 -3.87
C HIS A 51 14.13 12.65 -3.90
N LEU A 52 13.14 12.02 -3.27
CA LEU A 52 11.82 12.59 -3.09
C LEU A 52 11.85 13.71 -2.05
N SER A 53 10.87 14.62 -2.12
CA SER A 53 10.70 15.66 -1.11
C SER A 53 10.38 15.04 0.25
N GLU A 54 10.64 15.78 1.33
CA GLU A 54 10.31 15.35 2.70
C GLU A 54 8.82 14.98 2.81
N PHE A 55 7.94 15.86 2.32
CA PHE A 55 6.50 15.59 2.22
C PHE A 55 6.18 14.26 1.51
N GLN A 56 6.79 14.00 0.35
CA GLN A 56 6.55 12.76 -0.37
C GLN A 56 7.03 11.53 0.41
N ARG A 57 8.21 11.60 1.03
CA ARG A 57 8.76 10.50 1.83
C ARG A 57 7.89 10.19 3.04
N ASP A 58 7.41 11.23 3.74
CA ASP A 58 6.53 11.10 4.89
C ASP A 58 5.21 10.44 4.51
N VAL A 59 4.56 10.95 3.45
CA VAL A 59 3.31 10.38 2.93
C VAL A 59 3.51 8.92 2.50
N ILE A 60 4.61 8.59 1.81
CA ILE A 60 4.88 7.20 1.40
C ILE A 60 5.07 6.29 2.61
N GLN A 61 5.75 6.76 3.66
CA GLN A 61 5.96 5.98 4.88
C GLN A 61 4.66 5.73 5.64
N GLU A 62 3.83 6.77 5.79
CA GLU A 62 2.50 6.68 6.40
C GLU A 62 1.61 5.70 5.62
N VAL A 63 1.52 5.87 4.30
CA VAL A 63 0.73 4.98 3.44
C VAL A 63 1.24 3.55 3.48
N THR A 64 2.55 3.32 3.54
CA THR A 64 3.13 1.98 3.66
C THR A 64 2.71 1.31 4.96
N ALA A 65 2.77 2.03 6.07
CA ALA A 65 2.40 1.51 7.38
C ALA A 65 0.90 1.17 7.45
N GLU A 66 0.03 2.12 7.06
CA GLU A 66 -1.41 1.91 7.11
C GLU A 66 -1.88 0.84 6.12
N LEU A 67 -1.27 0.75 4.95
CA LEU A 67 -1.59 -0.32 3.99
C LEU A 67 -1.19 -1.69 4.54
N ALA A 68 -0.03 -1.80 5.19
CA ALA A 68 0.39 -3.05 5.80
C ALA A 68 -0.58 -3.50 6.91
N ILE A 69 -1.04 -2.55 7.74
CA ILE A 69 -2.06 -2.80 8.78
C ILE A 69 -3.37 -3.27 8.14
N PHE A 70 -3.88 -2.50 7.16
CA PHE A 70 -5.13 -2.83 6.47
C PHE A 70 -5.07 -4.22 5.83
N GLU A 71 -3.99 -4.55 5.13
CA GLU A 71 -3.83 -5.86 4.49
C GLU A 71 -3.72 -7.00 5.49
N HIS A 72 -3.11 -6.76 6.65
CA HIS A 72 -3.01 -7.75 7.72
C HIS A 72 -4.38 -8.03 8.35
N GLU A 73 -5.10 -6.97 8.74
CA GLU A 73 -6.41 -7.08 9.40
C GLU A 73 -7.50 -7.65 8.48
N ASN A 74 -7.36 -7.48 7.15
CA ASN A 74 -8.39 -7.84 6.18
C ASN A 74 -7.94 -8.94 5.20
N ALA A 75 -6.91 -9.73 5.55
CA ALA A 75 -6.28 -10.70 4.66
C ALA A 75 -7.28 -11.66 3.99
N ASP A 76 -8.13 -12.33 4.79
CA ASP A 76 -9.13 -13.29 4.31
C ASP A 76 -10.15 -12.66 3.35
N LEU A 77 -10.54 -11.42 3.66
CA LEU A 77 -11.53 -10.67 2.91
C LEU A 77 -10.96 -10.15 1.58
N ILE A 78 -9.69 -9.72 1.57
CA ILE A 78 -8.96 -9.33 0.36
C ILE A 78 -8.75 -10.54 -0.55
N GLU A 79 -8.39 -11.70 -0.01
CA GLU A 79 -8.22 -12.94 -0.81
C GLU A 79 -9.53 -13.36 -1.48
N SER A 80 -10.64 -13.31 -0.72
CA SER A 80 -11.99 -13.56 -1.24
C SER A 80 -12.39 -12.56 -2.33
N MET A 81 -12.00 -11.29 -2.20
CA MET A 81 -12.24 -10.27 -3.23
C MET A 81 -11.47 -10.53 -4.52
N LEU A 82 -10.17 -10.80 -4.41
CA LEU A 82 -9.29 -10.97 -5.56
C LEU A 82 -9.58 -12.26 -6.34
N SER A 83 -9.98 -13.32 -5.64
CA SER A 83 -10.44 -14.57 -6.26
C SER A 83 -11.75 -14.36 -7.04
N GLY A 84 -12.69 -13.57 -6.51
CA GLY A 84 -13.91 -13.16 -7.23
C GLY A 84 -13.65 -12.31 -8.47
N TYR A 85 -12.66 -11.41 -8.44
CA TYR A 85 -12.26 -10.58 -9.58
C TYR A 85 -11.69 -11.40 -10.75
N SER A 86 -10.90 -12.45 -10.44
CA SER A 86 -10.34 -13.36 -11.47
C SER A 86 -11.40 -14.19 -12.20
N LEU A 87 -12.56 -14.44 -11.58
CA LEU A 87 -13.53 -15.39 -12.12
C LEU A 87 -14.42 -14.81 -13.23
N ASN A 88 -14.57 -13.48 -13.36
CA ASN A 88 -15.51 -12.92 -14.35
C ASN A 88 -15.11 -11.57 -14.98
N GLY A 89 -13.99 -10.94 -14.60
CA GLY A 89 -13.64 -9.59 -15.10
C GLY A 89 -14.70 -8.51 -14.79
N ALA A 90 -15.77 -8.88 -14.08
CA ALA A 90 -16.81 -8.00 -13.61
C ALA A 90 -16.34 -7.39 -12.29
N SER A 91 -16.45 -6.07 -12.20
CA SER A 91 -16.31 -5.33 -10.94
C SER A 91 -17.32 -5.87 -9.93
N VAL A 92 -16.89 -6.78 -9.06
CA VAL A 92 -17.75 -7.26 -7.98
C VAL A 92 -17.91 -6.10 -7.00
N GLN A 93 -19.08 -5.45 -7.05
CA GLN A 93 -19.44 -4.40 -6.11
C GLN A 93 -19.92 -5.08 -4.82
N PHE A 94 -18.96 -5.49 -3.98
CA PHE A 94 -19.26 -6.02 -2.65
C PHE A 94 -19.70 -4.88 -1.73
N GLY A 95 -21.00 -4.83 -1.43
CA GLY A 95 -21.58 -4.06 -0.33
C GLY A 95 -21.45 -2.54 -0.47
N GLN A 96 -22.53 -1.81 -0.26
CA GLN A 96 -22.56 -0.34 -0.23
C GLN A 96 -21.69 0.32 0.87
N SER A 97 -20.79 -0.42 1.55
CA SER A 97 -20.22 -0.03 2.83
C SER A 97 -18.69 -0.08 2.93
N TRP A 98 -17.96 -0.57 1.93
CA TRP A 98 -16.49 -0.60 1.98
C TRP A 98 -15.88 0.41 1.01
N ASN A 99 -15.44 1.55 1.55
CA ASN A 99 -14.83 2.63 0.78
C ASN A 99 -13.38 2.27 0.37
N VAL A 100 -13.26 1.28 -0.52
CA VAL A 100 -11.99 0.69 -0.97
C VAL A 100 -11.70 1.10 -2.42
N PHE A 101 -10.42 1.32 -2.70
CA PHE A 101 -9.83 1.46 -4.02
C PHE A 101 -9.22 0.11 -4.41
N ALA A 102 -9.45 -0.33 -5.65
CA ALA A 102 -8.85 -1.52 -6.20
C ALA A 102 -8.29 -1.25 -7.61
N ASP A 103 -6.98 -1.45 -7.79
CA ASP A 103 -6.30 -1.40 -9.10
C ASP A 103 -5.06 -2.30 -9.06
N LYS A 104 -4.64 -2.83 -10.20
CA LYS A 104 -3.44 -3.71 -10.33
C LYS A 104 -3.43 -4.89 -9.35
N GLY A 105 -4.61 -5.40 -8.96
CA GLY A 105 -4.74 -6.48 -7.97
C GLY A 105 -4.48 -6.08 -6.52
N ILE A 106 -4.45 -4.77 -6.23
CA ILE A 106 -4.19 -4.21 -4.89
C ILE A 106 -5.47 -3.57 -4.39
N ALA A 107 -5.89 -3.94 -3.18
CA ALA A 107 -7.00 -3.32 -2.46
C ALA A 107 -6.47 -2.44 -1.32
N MET A 108 -6.96 -1.20 -1.22
CA MET A 108 -6.62 -0.29 -0.12
C MET A 108 -7.76 0.69 0.18
N PRO A 109 -7.85 1.30 1.38
CA PRO A 109 -8.85 2.33 1.66
C PRO A 109 -8.77 3.50 0.66
N ARG A 110 -9.90 4.03 0.19
CA ARG A 110 -9.92 5.14 -0.77
C ARG A 110 -9.28 6.42 -0.21
N SER A 111 -9.48 6.70 1.07
CA SER A 111 -8.83 7.85 1.74
C SER A 111 -7.31 7.71 1.69
N LEU A 112 -6.80 6.49 1.94
CA LEU A 112 -5.38 6.19 1.90
C LEU A 112 -4.81 6.29 0.48
N TYR A 113 -5.57 5.84 -0.52
CA TYR A 113 -5.19 6.03 -1.92
C TYR A 113 -5.15 7.52 -2.30
N ALA A 114 -6.14 8.30 -1.83
CA ALA A 114 -6.18 9.75 -2.06
C ALA A 114 -4.97 10.44 -1.43
N LEU A 115 -4.56 10.03 -0.22
CA LEU A 115 -3.34 10.51 0.43
C LEU A 115 -2.09 10.18 -0.41
N LEU A 116 -1.95 8.94 -0.88
CA LEU A 116 -0.86 8.56 -1.78
C LEU A 116 -0.82 9.43 -3.05
N CYS A 117 -1.99 9.76 -3.61
CA CYS A 117 -2.09 10.61 -4.80
C CYS A 117 -1.58 12.04 -4.57
N GLN A 118 -1.57 12.55 -3.33
CA GLN A 118 -1.03 13.88 -3.01
C GLN A 118 0.48 13.97 -3.28
N THR A 119 1.19 12.84 -3.34
CA THR A 119 2.61 12.82 -3.73
C THR A 119 2.85 13.23 -5.19
N GLY A 120 1.80 13.20 -6.03
CA GLY A 120 1.89 13.38 -7.49
C GLY A 120 2.37 12.14 -8.25
N LEU A 121 2.81 11.09 -7.56
CA LEU A 121 3.45 9.92 -8.17
C LEU A 121 2.44 8.91 -8.77
N CYS A 122 1.17 9.00 -8.38
CA CYS A 122 0.07 8.20 -8.93
C CYS A 122 -0.43 8.71 -10.30
N CYS A 123 0.00 9.89 -10.75
CA CYS A 123 -0.49 10.46 -12.00
C CYS A 123 0.18 9.80 -13.20
N ARG A 124 -0.60 9.20 -14.11
CA ARG A 124 -0.04 8.58 -15.33
C ARG A 124 0.61 9.60 -16.29
N LEU A 125 0.16 10.86 -16.26
CA LEU A 125 0.66 11.92 -17.14
C LEU A 125 1.89 12.65 -16.59
N ALA A 126 2.22 12.47 -15.31
CA ALA A 126 3.44 13.01 -14.74
C ALA A 126 4.65 12.26 -15.34
N ARG A 127 5.54 12.99 -16.01
CA ARG A 127 6.81 12.46 -16.52
C ARG A 127 7.87 12.48 -15.44
#